data_AF-A0A9X1TCF1-F1
#
_entry.id   AF-A0A9X1TCF1-F1
#
_cell.length_a   1.000
_cell.length_b   1.000
_cell.length_c   1.000
_cell.angle_alpha   90.00
_cell.angle_beta   90.00
_cell.angle_gamma   90.00
#
_symmetry.space_group_name_H-M   'P 1'
#
loop_
_entity.id
_entity.type
_entity.pdbx_description
1 polymer ?
#
loop_
_entity_poly.entity_id
_entity_poly.type
_entity_poly.pdbx_seq_one_letter_code
_entity_poly.pdbx_strand_id
1 'polypeptide(L)'
;MIATALTFAFGFLAATLIALVVSPLFWSRTRRLALREYQASIPASAREIRASLDHVRAEAALGARRREMKAEAEIEKAALARVESGRLAGENAELRARNAALSGTLADVTGELRDAGEQLALRDEEIEELGAELRALSHDFDLKSDELDALGARFADLGAIADERRATIEEQDLRIEEMSDALREGERERRENGKALERLRSEAGVLEAHLAKERNAVKRLDDKLARLTGQLAERDEQIARLLGEAASSAAGHSDHDHAEGADAFESRDRRGEPRLKVRPAIRPAFGRRSDEAAAPAGRHDGDGPDVATGRDDEPEVAAAAAAIATPVLAPQAGDHRDRPGSGEEAPPAPSLATRLGLPERPEFADDLGDGELRDEVGELAAKVVALTAEREGARSPLDAILDAETSMAMPRRREASGPSLADRVRRLRQEARDHAAE
;
A
#
# COMPACT_ATOMS: atom_id res chain seq x y z
N MET A 1 -115.15 -91.72 66.13
CA MET A 1 -115.09 -90.27 66.43
C MET A 1 -114.79 -90.00 67.91
N ILE A 2 -115.75 -90.10 68.85
CA ILE A 2 -115.49 -89.73 70.26
C ILE A 2 -114.44 -90.64 70.91
N ALA A 3 -114.57 -91.96 70.82
CA ALA A 3 -113.62 -92.90 71.43
C ALA A 3 -112.16 -92.69 70.96
N THR A 4 -111.96 -92.44 69.67
CA THR A 4 -110.65 -92.15 69.05
C THR A 4 -110.06 -90.80 69.49
N ALA A 5 -110.91 -89.80 69.78
CA ALA A 5 -110.45 -88.54 70.35
C ALA A 5 -110.06 -88.70 71.83
N LEU A 6 -110.79 -89.52 72.59
CA LEU A 6 -110.48 -89.83 73.98
C LEU A 6 -109.18 -90.61 74.14
N THR A 7 -108.90 -91.62 73.31
CA THR A 7 -107.62 -92.35 73.35
C THR A 7 -106.45 -91.46 72.92
N PHE A 8 -106.64 -90.56 71.95
CA PHE A 8 -105.62 -89.58 71.57
C PHE A 8 -105.34 -88.58 72.71
N ALA A 9 -106.39 -88.01 73.33
CA ALA A 9 -106.26 -87.10 74.45
C ALA A 9 -105.60 -87.75 75.68
N PHE A 10 -105.98 -88.99 76.01
CA PHE A 10 -105.36 -89.76 77.09
C PHE A 10 -103.90 -90.11 76.77
N GLY A 11 -103.60 -90.51 75.53
CA GLY A 11 -102.22 -90.75 75.07
C GLY A 11 -101.34 -89.51 75.14
N PHE A 12 -101.88 -88.35 74.75
CA PHE A 12 -101.20 -87.05 74.90
C PHE A 12 -100.99 -86.68 76.38
N LEU A 13 -101.99 -86.89 77.23
CA LEU A 13 -101.88 -86.64 78.67
C LEU A 13 -100.81 -87.54 79.32
N ALA A 14 -100.76 -88.83 78.94
CA ALA A 14 -99.74 -89.76 79.40
C ALA A 14 -98.34 -89.39 78.87
N ALA A 15 -98.20 -89.02 77.60
CA ALA A 15 -96.94 -88.61 77.00
C ALA A 15 -96.40 -87.31 77.63
N THR A 16 -97.27 -86.32 77.87
CA THR A 16 -96.90 -85.06 78.55
C THR A 16 -96.56 -85.29 80.03
N LEU A 17 -97.28 -86.18 80.74
CA LEU A 17 -96.93 -86.59 82.10
C LEU A 17 -95.53 -87.24 82.15
N ILE A 18 -95.22 -88.16 81.23
CA ILE A 18 -93.89 -88.79 81.12
C ILE A 18 -92.81 -87.75 80.81
N ALA A 19 -93.07 -86.83 79.86
CA ALA A 19 -92.13 -85.75 79.54
C ALA A 19 -91.85 -84.83 80.75
N LEU A 20 -92.88 -84.53 81.55
CA LEU A 20 -92.78 -83.69 82.74
C LEU A 20 -92.01 -84.40 83.88
N VAL A 21 -92.14 -85.72 84.00
CA VAL A 21 -91.33 -86.56 84.91
C VAL A 21 -89.86 -86.67 84.46
N VAL A 22 -89.59 -86.72 83.15
CA VAL A 22 -88.21 -86.85 82.61
C VAL A 22 -87.47 -85.51 82.55
N SER A 23 -88.18 -84.39 82.33
CA SER A 23 -87.62 -83.03 82.29
C SER A 23 -86.62 -82.68 83.41
N PRO A 24 -86.93 -82.86 84.72
CA PRO A 24 -86.00 -82.54 85.80
C PRO A 24 -84.72 -83.39 85.78
N LEU A 25 -84.77 -84.64 85.28
CA LEU A 25 -83.59 -85.48 85.13
C LEU A 25 -82.62 -84.89 84.10
N PHE A 26 -83.13 -84.41 82.97
CA PHE A 26 -82.32 -83.78 81.92
C PHE A 26 -81.71 -82.45 82.38
N TRP A 27 -82.52 -81.62 83.06
CA TRP A 27 -82.06 -80.34 83.63
C TRP A 27 -80.97 -80.51 84.70
N SER A 28 -81.05 -81.57 85.52
CA SER A 28 -80.01 -81.87 86.51
C SER A 28 -78.65 -82.19 85.88
N ARG A 29 -78.65 -82.84 84.71
CA ARG A 29 -77.45 -83.34 84.04
C ARG A 29 -76.75 -82.26 83.22
N THR A 30 -77.51 -81.45 82.48
CA THR A 30 -76.98 -80.27 81.76
C THR A 30 -76.41 -79.24 82.73
N ARG A 31 -77.12 -78.91 83.81
CA ARG A 31 -76.60 -78.04 84.89
C ARG A 31 -75.27 -78.54 85.47
N ARG A 32 -75.09 -79.86 85.61
CA ARG A 32 -73.85 -80.45 86.17
C ARG A 32 -72.66 -80.41 85.20
N LEU A 33 -72.88 -80.48 83.88
CA LEU A 33 -71.81 -80.20 82.91
C LEU A 33 -71.47 -78.71 82.90
N ALA A 34 -72.48 -77.84 82.75
CA ALA A 34 -72.27 -76.39 82.74
C ALA A 34 -71.56 -75.87 83.99
N LEU A 35 -71.88 -76.39 85.19
CA LEU A 35 -71.14 -76.03 86.40
C LEU A 35 -69.68 -76.50 86.37
N ARG A 36 -69.38 -77.68 85.83
CA ARG A 36 -68.00 -78.21 85.75
C ARG A 36 -67.15 -77.41 84.78
N GLU A 37 -67.72 -77.03 83.64
CA GLU A 37 -67.06 -76.24 82.61
C GLU A 37 -66.83 -74.79 83.09
N TYR A 38 -67.83 -74.20 83.74
CA TYR A 38 -67.70 -72.92 84.44
C TYR A 38 -66.64 -72.95 85.56
N GLN A 39 -66.61 -74.03 86.37
CA GLN A 39 -65.59 -74.26 87.41
C GLN A 39 -64.20 -74.57 86.85
N ALA A 40 -64.07 -75.00 85.60
CA ALA A 40 -62.79 -75.14 84.91
C ALA A 40 -62.33 -73.82 84.27
N SER A 41 -63.26 -72.94 83.89
CA SER A 41 -62.95 -71.59 83.36
C SER A 41 -62.64 -70.55 84.44
N ILE A 42 -63.08 -70.77 85.68
CA ILE A 42 -62.81 -69.88 86.81
C ILE A 42 -61.56 -70.37 87.56
N PRO A 43 -60.61 -69.48 87.91
CA PRO A 43 -59.47 -69.86 88.75
C PRO A 43 -59.95 -70.32 90.13
N ALA A 44 -59.86 -71.62 90.37
CA ALA A 44 -60.45 -72.28 91.54
C ALA A 44 -59.61 -72.11 92.82
N SER A 45 -58.36 -71.65 92.71
CA SER A 45 -57.52 -71.32 93.86
C SER A 45 -56.99 -69.88 93.85
N ALA A 46 -56.79 -69.33 95.06
CA ALA A 46 -56.17 -68.03 95.26
C ALA A 46 -54.72 -67.95 94.74
N ARG A 47 -54.09 -69.09 94.43
CA ARG A 47 -52.76 -69.16 93.80
C ARG A 47 -52.83 -68.93 92.29
N GLU A 48 -53.84 -69.47 91.60
CA GLU A 48 -54.07 -69.17 90.17
C GLU A 48 -54.45 -67.70 89.94
N ILE A 49 -55.26 -67.12 90.83
CA ILE A 49 -55.61 -65.69 90.77
C ILE A 49 -54.35 -64.81 90.87
N ARG A 50 -53.42 -65.14 91.79
CA ARG A 50 -52.14 -64.42 91.90
C ARG A 50 -51.26 -64.63 90.66
N ALA A 51 -51.12 -65.88 90.19
CA ALA A 51 -50.33 -66.18 89.00
C ALA A 51 -50.84 -65.47 87.74
N SER A 52 -52.16 -65.36 87.55
CA SER A 52 -52.75 -64.61 86.43
C SER A 52 -52.55 -63.08 86.57
N LEU A 53 -52.67 -62.53 87.79
CA LEU A 53 -52.36 -61.12 88.06
C LEU A 53 -50.87 -60.80 87.81
N ASP A 54 -49.97 -61.68 88.24
CA ASP A 54 -48.52 -61.51 88.06
C ASP A 54 -48.09 -61.75 86.60
N HIS A 55 -48.80 -62.61 85.86
CA HIS A 55 -48.67 -62.73 84.41
C HIS A 55 -49.10 -61.44 83.68
N VAL A 56 -50.27 -60.87 84.00
CA VAL A 56 -50.73 -59.59 83.43
C VAL A 56 -49.79 -58.44 83.77
N ARG A 57 -49.23 -58.42 84.99
CA ARG A 57 -48.16 -57.48 85.39
C ARG A 57 -46.89 -57.66 84.55
N ALA A 58 -46.47 -58.90 84.31
CA ALA A 58 -45.31 -59.21 83.46
C ALA A 58 -45.54 -58.81 82.00
N GLU A 59 -46.73 -59.05 81.44
CA GLU A 59 -47.09 -58.58 80.10
C GLU A 59 -47.14 -57.05 80.00
N ALA A 60 -47.68 -56.38 81.02
CA ALA A 60 -47.68 -54.92 81.09
C ALA A 60 -46.24 -54.36 81.15
N ALA A 61 -45.37 -54.96 81.98
CA ALA A 61 -43.96 -54.56 82.11
C ALA A 61 -43.14 -54.84 80.84
N LEU A 62 -43.30 -56.02 80.22
CA LEU A 62 -42.66 -56.33 78.94
C LEU A 62 -43.22 -55.46 77.80
N GLY A 63 -44.52 -55.12 77.84
CA GLY A 63 -45.15 -54.19 76.93
C GLY A 63 -44.67 -52.75 77.11
N ALA A 64 -44.38 -52.31 78.35
CA ALA A 64 -43.73 -51.03 78.63
C ALA A 64 -42.30 -51.03 78.09
N ARG A 65 -41.45 -52.01 78.47
CA ARG A 65 -40.06 -52.08 78.00
C ARG A 65 -39.95 -52.21 76.48
N ARG A 66 -40.87 -52.91 75.80
CA ARG A 66 -40.94 -52.98 74.33
C ARG A 66 -41.33 -51.64 73.67
N ARG A 67 -42.04 -50.75 74.37
CA ARG A 67 -42.32 -49.38 73.89
C ARG A 67 -41.14 -48.45 74.18
N GLU A 68 -40.53 -48.57 75.36
CA GLU A 68 -39.29 -47.85 75.72
C GLU A 68 -38.17 -48.15 74.71
N MET A 69 -37.80 -49.42 74.51
CA MET A 69 -36.77 -49.82 73.53
C MET A 69 -37.06 -49.32 72.10
N LYS A 70 -38.33 -49.20 71.71
CA LYS A 70 -38.72 -48.61 70.41
C LYS A 70 -38.56 -47.10 70.39
N ALA A 71 -38.97 -46.41 71.45
CA ALA A 71 -38.77 -44.96 71.57
C ALA A 71 -37.27 -44.62 71.62
N GLU A 72 -36.48 -45.36 72.39
CA GLU A 72 -35.01 -45.28 72.43
C GLU A 72 -34.42 -45.42 71.02
N ALA A 73 -34.81 -46.46 70.26
CA ALA A 73 -34.31 -46.69 68.90
C ALA A 73 -34.76 -45.62 67.87
N GLU A 74 -35.98 -45.10 67.94
CA GLU A 74 -36.39 -43.98 67.06
C GLU A 74 -35.73 -42.65 67.45
N ILE A 75 -35.44 -42.43 68.74
CA ILE A 75 -34.64 -41.27 69.20
C ILE A 75 -33.20 -41.38 68.67
N GLU A 76 -32.58 -42.56 68.73
CA GLU A 76 -31.24 -42.81 68.19
C GLU A 76 -31.17 -42.56 66.68
N LYS A 77 -32.09 -43.14 65.89
CA LYS A 77 -32.21 -42.83 64.45
C LYS A 77 -32.40 -41.35 64.18
N ALA A 78 -33.26 -40.68 64.94
CA ALA A 78 -33.51 -39.25 64.80
C ALA A 78 -32.33 -38.38 65.28
N ALA A 79 -31.41 -38.91 66.10
CA ALA A 79 -30.15 -38.26 66.42
C ALA A 79 -29.16 -38.40 65.25
N LEU A 80 -28.98 -39.60 64.72
CA LEU A 80 -28.13 -39.87 63.55
C LEU A 80 -28.55 -39.06 62.33
N ALA A 81 -29.85 -39.03 62.00
CA ALA A 81 -30.38 -38.24 60.88
C ALA A 81 -30.17 -36.72 61.05
N ARG A 82 -30.16 -36.20 62.29
CA ARG A 82 -29.82 -34.79 62.56
C ARG A 82 -28.33 -34.52 62.39
N VAL A 83 -27.46 -35.45 62.81
CA VAL A 83 -26.00 -35.34 62.60
C VAL A 83 -25.68 -35.34 61.10
N GLU A 84 -26.28 -36.25 60.32
CA GLU A 84 -26.12 -36.27 58.87
C GLU A 84 -26.69 -35.01 58.20
N SER A 85 -27.89 -34.56 58.58
CA SER A 85 -28.45 -33.30 58.08
C SER A 85 -27.54 -32.10 58.42
N GLY A 86 -26.85 -32.12 59.56
CA GLY A 86 -25.85 -31.10 59.93
C GLY A 86 -24.60 -31.16 59.05
N ARG A 87 -24.06 -32.37 58.80
CA ARG A 87 -22.94 -32.61 57.88
C ARG A 87 -23.27 -32.10 56.48
N LEU A 88 -24.39 -32.55 55.91
CA LEU A 88 -24.84 -32.17 54.57
C LEU A 88 -25.11 -30.67 54.44
N ALA A 89 -25.61 -30.02 55.50
CA ALA A 89 -25.79 -28.57 55.55
C ALA A 89 -24.44 -27.82 55.58
N GLY A 90 -23.44 -28.33 56.30
CA GLY A 90 -22.07 -27.79 56.31
C GLY A 90 -21.40 -27.89 54.95
N GLU A 91 -21.42 -29.08 54.33
CA GLU A 91 -20.91 -29.31 52.97
C GLU A 91 -21.61 -28.40 51.94
N ASN A 92 -22.93 -28.23 52.06
CA ASN A 92 -23.71 -27.29 51.24
C ASN A 92 -23.32 -25.82 51.45
N ALA A 93 -23.00 -25.42 52.69
CA ALA A 93 -22.56 -24.06 53.00
C ALA A 93 -21.16 -23.79 52.43
N GLU A 94 -20.24 -24.75 52.56
CA GLU A 94 -18.90 -24.66 51.97
C GLU A 94 -18.96 -24.62 50.43
N LEU A 95 -19.74 -25.50 49.80
CA LEU A 95 -19.91 -25.49 48.34
C LEU A 95 -20.48 -24.16 47.84
N ARG A 96 -21.43 -23.54 48.57
CA ARG A 96 -21.93 -22.19 48.24
C ARG A 96 -20.87 -21.10 48.44
N ALA A 97 -20.07 -21.17 49.50
CA ALA A 97 -18.97 -20.22 49.73
C ALA A 97 -17.91 -20.31 48.61
N ARG A 98 -17.53 -21.53 48.21
CA ARG A 98 -16.65 -21.78 47.05
C ARG A 98 -17.26 -21.27 45.75
N ASN A 99 -18.57 -21.48 45.51
CA ASN A 99 -19.25 -21.00 44.31
C ASN A 99 -19.29 -19.46 44.27
N ALA A 100 -19.57 -18.80 45.40
CA ALA A 100 -19.56 -17.34 45.52
C ALA A 100 -18.16 -16.76 45.28
N ALA A 101 -17.10 -17.37 45.83
CA ALA A 101 -15.72 -16.98 45.58
C ALA A 101 -15.34 -17.11 44.09
N LEU A 102 -15.67 -18.25 43.46
CA LEU A 102 -15.43 -18.46 42.03
C LEU A 102 -16.22 -17.48 41.15
N SER A 103 -17.46 -17.16 41.53
CA SER A 103 -18.29 -16.17 40.85
C SER A 103 -17.69 -14.75 40.97
N GLY A 104 -17.09 -14.44 42.12
CA GLY A 104 -16.29 -13.22 42.33
C GLY A 104 -15.09 -13.18 41.37
N THR A 105 -14.23 -14.19 41.38
CA THR A 105 -13.05 -14.22 40.51
C THR A 105 -13.40 -14.21 39.01
N LEU A 106 -14.55 -14.76 38.63
CA LEU A 106 -15.06 -14.65 37.25
C LEU A 106 -15.54 -13.22 36.93
N ALA A 107 -16.20 -12.54 37.86
CA ALA A 107 -16.55 -11.13 37.69
C ALA A 107 -15.29 -10.29 37.54
N ASP A 108 -14.31 -10.45 38.43
CA ASP A 108 -13.03 -9.72 38.44
C ASP A 108 -12.26 -9.91 37.12
N VAL A 109 -12.03 -11.16 36.69
CA VAL A 109 -11.31 -11.47 35.43
C VAL A 109 -12.09 -10.99 34.20
N THR A 110 -13.43 -10.97 34.21
CA THR A 110 -14.18 -10.33 33.10
C THR A 110 -14.14 -8.81 33.17
N GLY A 111 -13.84 -8.20 34.32
CA GLY A 111 -13.48 -6.79 34.42
C GLY A 111 -12.14 -6.54 33.75
N GLU A 112 -11.08 -7.21 34.22
CA GLU A 112 -9.73 -7.14 33.65
C GLU A 112 -9.71 -7.35 32.12
N LEU A 113 -10.51 -8.29 31.61
CA LEU A 113 -10.62 -8.55 30.16
C LEU A 113 -11.33 -7.43 29.39
N ARG A 114 -12.27 -6.70 30.01
CA ARG A 114 -12.88 -5.51 29.39
C ARG A 114 -11.91 -4.34 29.40
N ASP A 115 -11.29 -4.06 30.54
CA ASP A 115 -10.30 -2.99 30.70
C ASP A 115 -9.12 -3.18 29.73
N ALA A 116 -8.66 -4.43 29.54
CA ALA A 116 -7.64 -4.77 28.55
C ALA A 116 -8.15 -4.63 27.09
N GLY A 117 -9.41 -4.97 26.82
CA GLY A 117 -10.03 -4.78 25.51
C GLY A 117 -10.19 -3.31 25.13
N GLU A 118 -10.58 -2.45 26.07
CA GLU A 118 -10.64 -1.00 25.89
C GLU A 118 -9.25 -0.40 25.69
N GLN A 119 -8.24 -0.88 26.44
CA GLN A 119 -6.85 -0.47 26.23
C GLN A 119 -6.29 -0.89 24.86
N LEU A 120 -6.66 -2.07 24.34
CA LEU A 120 -6.28 -2.50 23.00
C LEU A 120 -6.95 -1.63 21.93
N ALA A 121 -8.26 -1.37 22.02
CA ALA A 121 -8.97 -0.51 21.08
C ALA A 121 -8.36 0.90 20.98
N LEU A 122 -7.93 1.48 22.12
CA LEU A 122 -7.23 2.77 22.14
C LEU A 122 -5.83 2.70 21.51
N ARG A 123 -5.10 1.58 21.65
CA ARG A 123 -3.81 1.40 20.96
C ARG A 123 -4.00 1.18 19.45
N ASP A 124 -5.05 0.48 19.05
CA ASP A 124 -5.37 0.26 17.63
C ASP A 124 -5.76 1.59 16.94
N GLU A 125 -6.50 2.46 17.62
CA GLU A 125 -6.80 3.83 17.15
C GLU A 125 -5.53 4.69 17.01
N GLU A 126 -4.64 4.68 18.01
CA GLU A 126 -3.32 5.36 17.93
C GLU A 126 -2.42 4.79 16.81
N ILE A 127 -2.50 3.49 16.53
CA ILE A 127 -1.74 2.84 15.45
C ILE A 127 -2.26 3.25 14.07
N GLU A 128 -3.58 3.38 13.88
CA GLU A 128 -4.16 3.89 12.64
C GLU A 128 -3.88 5.39 12.44
N GLU A 129 -3.90 6.20 13.51
CA GLU A 129 -3.52 7.63 13.46
C GLU A 129 -2.05 7.79 13.05
N LEU A 130 -1.11 7.16 13.76
CA LEU A 130 0.32 7.17 13.42
C LEU A 130 0.58 6.55 12.03
N GLY A 131 -0.19 5.53 11.65
CA GLY A 131 -0.16 4.93 10.32
C GLY A 131 -0.65 5.88 9.22
N ALA A 132 -1.59 6.78 9.51
CA ALA A 132 -2.03 7.83 8.61
C ALA A 132 -1.00 8.98 8.52
N GLU A 133 -0.45 9.43 9.65
CA GLU A 133 0.63 10.43 9.68
C GLU A 133 1.85 9.97 8.87
N LEU A 134 2.28 8.71 9.04
CA LEU A 134 3.42 8.16 8.32
C LEU A 134 3.19 8.09 6.80
N ARG A 135 1.95 7.79 6.36
CA ARG A 135 1.56 7.81 4.94
C ARG A 135 1.58 9.22 4.37
N ALA A 136 1.05 10.21 5.10
CA ALA A 136 1.07 11.61 4.69
C ALA A 136 2.51 12.14 4.59
N LEU A 137 3.33 11.88 5.61
CA LEU A 137 4.73 12.30 5.63
C LEU A 137 5.57 11.62 4.54
N SER A 138 5.31 10.34 4.22
CA SER A 138 5.94 9.68 3.08
C SER A 138 5.60 10.38 1.76
N HIS A 139 4.32 10.69 1.54
CA HIS A 139 3.88 11.39 0.33
C HIS A 139 4.49 12.80 0.20
N ASP A 140 4.57 13.55 1.30
CA ASP A 140 5.26 14.83 1.35
C ASP A 140 6.76 14.68 1.02
N PHE A 141 7.41 13.61 1.47
CA PHE A 141 8.81 13.30 1.11
C PHE A 141 8.97 12.93 -0.37
N ASP A 142 8.06 12.14 -0.94
CA ASP A 142 8.07 11.78 -2.37
C ASP A 142 7.93 13.03 -3.24
N LEU A 143 6.95 13.91 -2.94
CA LEU A 143 6.77 15.21 -3.60
C LEU A 143 8.00 16.12 -3.48
N LYS A 144 8.72 16.07 -2.35
CA LYS A 144 9.95 16.83 -2.14
C LYS A 144 11.15 16.21 -2.86
N SER A 145 11.16 14.91 -3.12
CA SER A 145 12.13 14.27 -4.02
C SER A 145 11.91 14.73 -5.46
N ASP A 146 10.66 14.68 -5.95
CA ASP A 146 10.29 15.14 -7.29
C ASP A 146 10.66 16.63 -7.50
N GLU A 147 10.42 17.50 -6.50
CA GLU A 147 10.85 18.90 -6.53
C GLU A 147 12.38 19.06 -6.61
N LEU A 148 13.14 18.21 -5.91
CA LEU A 148 14.61 18.25 -5.92
C LEU A 148 15.20 17.73 -7.24
N ASP A 149 14.63 16.66 -7.82
CA ASP A 149 15.06 16.13 -9.11
C ASP A 149 14.69 17.09 -10.25
N ALA A 150 13.50 17.70 -10.22
CA ALA A 150 13.11 18.75 -11.15
C ALA A 150 13.99 20.02 -11.04
N LEU A 151 14.47 20.35 -9.84
CA LEU A 151 15.43 21.43 -9.62
C LEU A 151 16.84 21.03 -10.10
N GLY A 152 17.25 19.78 -9.90
CA GLY A 152 18.50 19.21 -10.41
C GLY A 152 18.60 19.25 -11.93
N ALA A 153 17.52 18.85 -12.62
CA ALA A 153 17.41 18.96 -14.08
C ALA A 153 17.59 20.41 -14.56
N ARG A 154 16.90 21.37 -13.92
CA ARG A 154 17.04 22.81 -14.24
C ARG A 154 18.46 23.34 -14.01
N PHE A 155 19.18 22.84 -13.00
CA PHE A 155 20.59 23.19 -12.81
C PHE A 155 21.50 22.58 -13.88
N ALA A 156 21.21 21.36 -14.37
CA ALA A 156 21.92 20.77 -15.50
C ALA A 156 21.69 21.55 -16.80
N ASP A 157 20.46 21.95 -17.09
CA ASP A 157 20.12 22.80 -18.25
C ASP A 157 20.85 24.15 -18.20
N LEU A 158 20.84 24.81 -17.03
CA LEU A 158 21.57 26.06 -16.82
C LEU A 158 23.09 25.89 -16.92
N GLY A 159 23.61 24.74 -16.54
CA GLY A 159 25.01 24.35 -16.75
C GLY A 159 25.35 24.24 -18.24
N ALA A 160 24.56 23.49 -18.99
CA ALA A 160 24.73 23.34 -20.44
C ALA A 160 24.67 24.68 -21.19
N ILE A 161 23.73 25.57 -20.81
CA ILE A 161 23.63 26.93 -21.35
C ILE A 161 24.85 27.79 -20.96
N ALA A 162 25.43 27.59 -19.77
CA ALA A 162 26.64 28.29 -19.35
C ALA A 162 27.88 27.82 -20.14
N ASP A 163 28.02 26.51 -20.36
CA ASP A 163 29.12 25.94 -21.15
C ASP A 163 29.00 26.26 -22.64
N GLU A 164 27.78 26.27 -23.21
CA GLU A 164 27.53 26.77 -24.57
C GLU A 164 27.96 28.24 -24.70
N ARG A 165 27.47 29.10 -23.80
CA ARG A 165 27.86 30.53 -23.80
C ARG A 165 29.36 30.71 -23.67
N ARG A 166 30.01 29.93 -22.80
CA ARG A 166 31.46 29.92 -22.65
C ARG A 166 32.16 29.56 -23.97
N ALA A 167 31.73 28.50 -24.65
CA ALA A 167 32.26 28.13 -25.95
C ALA A 167 32.08 29.26 -27.00
N THR A 168 30.93 29.95 -27.01
CA THR A 168 30.72 31.10 -27.92
C THR A 168 31.57 32.32 -27.57
N ILE A 169 31.97 32.50 -26.30
CA ILE A 169 32.92 33.55 -25.89
C ILE A 169 34.33 33.17 -26.35
N GLU A 170 34.74 31.92 -26.13
CA GLU A 170 36.05 31.41 -26.57
C GLU A 170 36.18 31.44 -28.11
N GLU A 171 35.10 31.20 -28.87
CA GLU A 171 35.04 31.44 -30.32
C GLU A 171 35.16 32.93 -30.69
N GLN A 172 34.47 33.81 -29.97
CA GLN A 172 34.51 35.26 -30.22
C GLN A 172 35.89 35.85 -29.93
N ASP A 173 36.57 35.42 -28.87
CA ASP A 173 37.92 35.85 -28.53
C ASP A 173 38.94 35.40 -29.59
N LEU A 174 38.87 34.14 -30.07
CA LEU A 174 39.68 33.66 -31.19
C LEU A 174 39.45 34.49 -32.46
N ARG A 175 38.19 34.86 -32.74
CA ARG A 175 37.83 35.70 -33.90
C ARG A 175 38.29 37.15 -33.74
N ILE A 176 38.34 37.67 -32.51
CA ILE A 176 38.94 38.97 -32.19
C ILE A 176 40.46 38.94 -32.38
N GLU A 177 41.12 37.84 -32.04
CA GLU A 177 42.56 37.64 -32.31
C GLU A 177 42.85 37.56 -33.82
N GLU A 178 42.10 36.76 -34.59
CA GLU A 178 42.19 36.68 -36.05
C GLU A 178 42.02 38.06 -36.72
N MET A 179 40.95 38.79 -36.37
CA MET A 179 40.73 40.14 -36.87
C MET A 179 41.83 41.13 -36.44
N SER A 180 42.42 40.94 -35.25
CA SER A 180 43.53 41.76 -34.78
C SER A 180 44.82 41.51 -35.57
N ASP A 181 45.11 40.26 -35.93
CA ASP A 181 46.26 39.93 -36.78
C ASP A 181 46.06 40.32 -38.23
N ALA A 182 44.87 40.16 -38.80
CA ALA A 182 44.53 40.72 -40.11
C ALA A 182 44.67 42.26 -40.15
N LEU A 183 44.31 42.96 -39.07
CA LEU A 183 44.56 44.41 -38.92
C LEU A 183 46.05 44.75 -38.81
N ARG A 184 46.83 43.96 -38.05
CA ARG A 184 48.30 44.13 -37.92
C ARG A 184 49.00 43.89 -39.27
N GLU A 185 48.56 42.91 -40.05
CA GLU A 185 49.06 42.62 -41.39
C GLU A 185 48.69 43.72 -42.38
N GLY A 186 47.41 44.09 -42.47
CA GLY A 186 46.94 45.23 -43.27
C GLY A 186 47.54 46.58 -42.86
N GLU A 187 48.12 46.72 -41.66
CA GLU A 187 48.99 47.84 -41.29
C GLU A 187 50.42 47.70 -41.78
N ARG A 188 51.04 46.51 -41.73
CA ARG A 188 52.35 46.25 -42.33
C ARG A 188 52.31 46.53 -43.83
N GLU A 189 51.33 45.96 -44.53
CA GLU A 189 51.09 46.23 -45.96
C GLU A 189 50.93 47.73 -46.25
N ARG A 190 50.12 48.46 -45.47
CA ARG A 190 49.94 49.91 -45.68
C ARG A 190 51.24 50.68 -45.46
N ARG A 191 52.07 50.31 -44.49
CA ARG A 191 53.39 50.92 -44.23
C ARG A 191 54.38 50.60 -45.35
N GLU A 192 54.34 49.41 -45.92
CA GLU A 192 55.21 48.99 -47.04
C GLU A 192 54.79 49.61 -48.36
N ASN A 193 53.50 49.62 -48.68
CA ASN A 193 52.93 50.37 -49.81
C ASN A 193 53.22 51.87 -49.67
N GLY A 194 53.19 52.43 -48.45
CA GLY A 194 53.61 53.81 -48.17
C GLY A 194 55.07 54.07 -48.57
N LYS A 195 55.99 53.22 -48.11
CA LYS A 195 57.42 53.27 -48.49
C LYS A 195 57.64 53.06 -50.00
N ALA A 196 56.86 52.19 -50.64
CA ALA A 196 56.92 51.96 -52.08
C ALA A 196 56.44 53.19 -52.87
N LEU A 197 55.33 53.83 -52.45
CA LEU A 197 54.87 55.09 -53.02
C LEU A 197 55.86 56.24 -52.80
N GLU A 198 56.60 56.25 -51.69
CA GLU A 198 57.66 57.23 -51.43
C GLU A 198 58.87 57.04 -52.35
N ARG A 199 59.31 55.78 -52.57
CA ARG A 199 60.34 55.44 -53.58
C ARG A 199 59.90 55.83 -54.98
N LEU A 200 58.69 55.42 -55.41
CA LEU A 200 58.15 55.77 -56.72
C LEU A 200 57.99 57.30 -56.91
N ARG A 201 57.72 58.05 -55.83
CA ARG A 201 57.71 59.53 -55.86
C ARG A 201 59.11 60.13 -55.97
N SER A 202 60.12 59.59 -55.30
CA SER A 202 61.50 60.10 -55.42
C SER A 202 62.12 59.72 -56.77
N GLU A 203 61.86 58.50 -57.27
CA GLU A 203 62.18 58.07 -58.63
C GLU A 203 61.50 58.96 -59.68
N ALA A 204 60.20 59.22 -59.55
CA ALA A 204 59.49 60.14 -60.43
C ALA A 204 60.04 61.58 -60.36
N GLY A 205 60.38 62.09 -59.17
CA GLY A 205 61.01 63.40 -59.01
C GLY A 205 62.41 63.48 -59.61
N VAL A 206 63.19 62.39 -59.54
CA VAL A 206 64.46 62.26 -60.25
C VAL A 206 64.25 62.25 -61.76
N LEU A 207 63.28 61.48 -62.28
CA LEU A 207 62.95 61.45 -63.70
C LEU A 207 62.44 62.81 -64.21
N GLU A 208 61.60 63.52 -63.44
CA GLU A 208 61.19 64.90 -63.75
C GLU A 208 62.39 65.86 -63.76
N ALA A 209 63.34 65.72 -62.84
CA ALA A 209 64.58 66.50 -62.84
C ALA A 209 65.51 66.15 -64.02
N HIS A 210 65.52 64.90 -64.49
CA HIS A 210 66.21 64.50 -65.71
C HIS A 210 65.53 65.08 -66.96
N LEU A 211 64.21 64.96 -67.11
CA LEU A 211 63.44 65.60 -68.17
C LEU A 211 63.57 67.13 -68.16
N ALA A 212 63.71 67.76 -66.99
CA ALA A 212 64.00 69.19 -66.88
C ALA A 212 65.42 69.54 -67.36
N LYS A 213 66.43 68.72 -67.04
CA LYS A 213 67.80 68.86 -67.58
C LYS A 213 67.81 68.67 -69.10
N GLU A 214 67.13 67.67 -69.62
CA GLU A 214 67.01 67.40 -71.06
C GLU A 214 66.27 68.51 -71.79
N ARG A 215 65.12 68.98 -71.30
CA ARG A 215 64.42 70.17 -71.85
C ARG A 215 65.30 71.41 -71.85
N ASN A 216 66.14 71.60 -70.83
CA ASN A 216 67.10 72.70 -70.79
C ASN A 216 68.32 72.46 -71.70
N ALA A 217 68.68 71.21 -72.00
CA ALA A 217 69.69 70.87 -73.00
C ALA A 217 69.17 71.08 -74.43
N VAL A 218 67.93 70.67 -74.71
CA VAL A 218 67.20 70.96 -75.95
C VAL A 218 67.11 72.47 -76.15
N LYS A 219 66.63 73.24 -75.16
CA LYS A 219 66.64 74.72 -75.25
C LYS A 219 68.02 75.31 -75.55
N ARG A 220 69.10 74.78 -74.96
CA ARG A 220 70.48 75.22 -75.28
C ARG A 220 70.96 74.79 -76.66
N LEU A 221 70.37 73.73 -77.24
CA LEU A 221 70.58 73.34 -78.63
C LEU A 221 69.74 74.21 -79.57
N ASP A 222 68.51 74.55 -79.21
CA ASP A 222 67.67 75.53 -79.92
C ASP A 222 68.31 76.93 -79.92
N ASP A 223 68.84 77.39 -78.77
CA ASP A 223 69.62 78.63 -78.65
C ASP A 223 70.88 78.59 -79.54
N LYS A 224 71.52 77.42 -79.68
CA LYS A 224 72.68 77.22 -80.56
C LYS A 224 72.26 77.16 -82.03
N LEU A 225 71.15 76.53 -82.36
CA LEU A 225 70.58 76.51 -83.70
C LEU A 225 70.20 77.94 -84.10
N ALA A 226 69.48 78.68 -83.27
CA ALA A 226 69.16 80.10 -83.48
C ALA A 226 70.41 80.97 -83.67
N ARG A 227 71.49 80.71 -82.92
CA ARG A 227 72.80 81.38 -83.12
C ARG A 227 73.47 80.96 -84.43
N LEU A 228 73.43 79.69 -84.80
CA LEU A 228 74.03 79.18 -86.04
C LEU A 228 73.23 79.62 -87.27
N THR A 229 71.90 79.68 -87.21
CA THR A 229 71.06 80.29 -88.26
C THR A 229 71.23 81.79 -88.30
N GLY A 230 71.48 82.45 -87.17
CA GLY A 230 71.86 83.86 -87.13
C GLY A 230 73.24 84.10 -87.77
N GLN A 231 74.23 83.25 -87.48
CA GLN A 231 75.54 83.30 -88.11
C GLN A 231 75.50 82.92 -89.59
N LEU A 232 74.63 81.99 -90.00
CA LEU A 232 74.37 81.71 -91.42
C LEU A 232 73.71 82.91 -92.09
N ALA A 233 72.65 83.49 -91.53
CA ALA A 233 72.04 84.71 -92.05
C ALA A 233 73.04 85.88 -92.14
N GLU A 234 73.95 86.03 -91.17
CA GLU A 234 75.01 87.05 -91.22
C GLU A 234 76.14 86.70 -92.21
N ARG A 235 76.39 85.40 -92.50
CA ARG A 235 77.26 84.96 -93.61
C ARG A 235 76.59 85.17 -94.96
N ASP A 236 75.30 84.88 -95.09
CA ASP A 236 74.48 85.07 -96.28
C ASP A 236 74.32 86.56 -96.57
N GLU A 237 74.20 87.41 -95.55
CA GLU A 237 74.23 88.88 -95.71
C GLU A 237 75.65 89.40 -96.00
N GLN A 238 76.72 88.79 -95.48
CA GLN A 238 78.09 89.08 -95.93
C GLN A 238 78.30 88.68 -97.41
N ILE A 239 77.71 87.57 -97.85
CA ILE A 239 77.68 87.15 -99.26
C ILE A 239 76.86 88.16 -100.08
N ALA A 240 75.69 88.59 -99.60
CA ALA A 240 74.88 89.62 -100.25
C ALA A 240 75.59 90.98 -100.35
N ARG A 241 76.39 91.36 -99.34
CA ARG A 241 77.21 92.58 -99.36
C ARG A 241 78.37 92.47 -100.35
N LEU A 242 79.08 91.33 -100.39
CA LEU A 242 80.15 91.08 -101.37
C LEU A 242 79.64 90.96 -102.82
N LEU A 243 78.43 90.43 -103.02
CA LEU A 243 77.74 90.45 -104.31
C LEU A 243 77.18 91.85 -104.64
N GLY A 244 76.82 92.65 -103.64
CA GLY A 244 76.40 94.04 -103.79
C GLY A 244 77.53 94.97 -104.23
N GLU A 245 78.74 94.83 -103.65
CA GLU A 245 79.93 95.58 -104.09
C GLU A 245 80.33 95.23 -105.54
N ALA A 246 80.01 94.02 -106.01
CA ALA A 246 80.19 93.62 -107.41
C ALA A 246 79.09 94.13 -108.38
N ALA A 247 77.99 94.70 -107.86
CA ALA A 247 76.76 95.00 -108.63
C ALA A 247 76.46 96.52 -108.78
N SER A 248 77.45 97.40 -108.56
CA SER A 248 77.30 98.86 -108.68
C SER A 248 77.95 99.46 -109.94
N SER A 249 77.83 98.77 -111.08
CA SER A 249 78.03 99.36 -112.42
C SER A 249 77.05 98.74 -113.42
N ALA A 250 76.63 99.53 -114.42
CA ALA A 250 75.43 99.34 -115.25
C ALA A 250 74.10 99.47 -114.48
N ALA A 251 73.10 100.12 -115.09
CA ALA A 251 71.90 100.59 -114.40
C ALA A 251 70.61 100.36 -115.19
N GLY A 252 69.51 100.12 -114.45
CA GLY A 252 68.22 100.79 -114.67
C GLY A 252 67.18 100.13 -115.61
N HIS A 253 65.91 100.54 -115.36
CA HIS A 253 64.69 100.27 -116.14
C HIS A 253 64.19 98.80 -116.14
N SER A 254 63.02 98.48 -115.55
CA SER A 254 61.61 98.76 -115.96
C SER A 254 61.06 97.74 -116.97
N ASP A 255 59.81 97.28 -116.97
CA ASP A 255 58.67 97.33 -116.02
C ASP A 255 57.62 96.31 -116.53
N HIS A 256 56.58 95.98 -115.74
CA HIS A 256 55.38 95.19 -116.13
C HIS A 256 55.60 93.68 -116.49
N ASP A 257 54.65 92.74 -116.34
CA ASP A 257 53.29 92.75 -115.78
C ASP A 257 52.83 91.33 -115.36
N HIS A 258 51.83 91.24 -114.45
CA HIS A 258 50.90 90.09 -114.21
C HIS A 258 51.45 88.69 -113.80
N ALA A 259 50.74 87.81 -113.06
CA ALA A 259 49.54 87.94 -112.20
C ALA A 259 49.38 86.70 -111.26
N GLU A 260 48.66 86.90 -110.14
CA GLU A 260 47.79 85.97 -109.36
C GLU A 260 48.28 84.55 -108.93
N GLY A 261 47.95 84.01 -107.74
CA GLY A 261 47.13 84.49 -106.60
C GLY A 261 47.72 84.01 -105.24
N ALA A 262 47.44 84.66 -104.10
CA ALA A 262 46.16 84.76 -103.37
C ALA A 262 45.78 83.45 -102.63
N ASP A 263 45.49 83.38 -101.33
CA ASP A 263 45.38 84.41 -100.25
C ASP A 263 45.84 83.79 -98.90
N ALA A 264 46.40 84.54 -97.93
CA ALA A 264 45.76 85.38 -96.88
C ALA A 264 44.82 84.60 -95.92
N PHE A 265 44.62 84.92 -94.63
CA PHE A 265 44.64 86.21 -93.91
C PHE A 265 45.04 85.96 -92.42
N GLU A 266 46.06 86.59 -91.84
CA GLU A 266 46.09 87.86 -91.08
C GLU A 266 45.44 87.89 -89.66
N SER A 267 46.33 87.94 -88.65
CA SER A 267 46.36 88.78 -87.42
C SER A 267 45.32 88.73 -86.26
N ARG A 268 45.84 89.12 -85.07
CA ARG A 268 45.18 89.75 -83.89
C ARG A 268 44.20 88.93 -83.01
N ASP A 269 44.06 89.17 -81.68
CA ASP A 269 44.91 89.91 -80.71
C ASP A 269 44.61 89.51 -79.23
N ARG A 270 45.63 89.54 -78.36
CA ARG A 270 45.65 89.76 -76.89
C ARG A 270 44.70 89.08 -75.86
N ARG A 271 45.34 88.80 -74.70
CA ARG A 271 44.85 88.71 -73.29
C ARG A 271 44.14 87.42 -72.83
N GLY A 272 44.53 86.92 -71.64
CA GLY A 272 43.84 85.78 -70.98
C GLY A 272 44.62 84.94 -69.96
N GLU A 273 45.72 85.41 -69.35
CA GLU A 273 46.35 84.74 -68.18
C GLU A 273 45.44 84.90 -66.92
N PRO A 274 45.52 84.07 -65.83
CA PRO A 274 46.56 83.07 -65.54
C PRO A 274 46.21 81.80 -64.68
N ARG A 275 47.25 80.96 -64.47
CA ARG A 275 47.54 80.04 -63.33
C ARG A 275 46.83 78.67 -63.14
N LEU A 276 47.68 77.62 -63.14
CA LEU A 276 47.94 76.56 -62.11
C LEU A 276 46.75 75.73 -61.54
N LYS A 277 46.88 74.45 -61.14
CA LYS A 277 48.08 73.60 -60.88
C LYS A 277 47.74 72.09 -60.95
N VAL A 278 48.68 71.30 -61.50
CA VAL A 278 49.19 69.95 -61.11
C VAL A 278 48.28 68.89 -60.44
N ARG A 279 48.46 67.63 -60.90
CA ARG A 279 47.89 66.32 -60.48
C ARG A 279 48.42 65.83 -59.08
N PRO A 280 48.33 64.53 -58.70
CA PRO A 280 47.18 63.67 -58.37
C PRO A 280 47.26 63.02 -56.94
N ALA A 281 46.28 62.17 -56.54
CA ALA A 281 46.46 60.78 -56.04
C ALA A 281 45.48 60.27 -54.92
N ILE A 282 44.84 59.13 -55.20
CA ILE A 282 44.68 57.90 -54.34
C ILE A 282 44.07 57.99 -52.91
N ARG A 283 42.86 57.39 -52.75
CA ARG A 283 42.25 56.74 -51.52
C ARG A 283 41.95 57.64 -50.27
N PRO A 284 41.28 57.15 -49.18
CA PRO A 284 40.13 56.21 -49.07
C PRO A 284 39.04 56.55 -47.98
N ALA A 285 37.93 55.78 -47.97
CA ALA A 285 37.15 55.25 -46.81
C ALA A 285 36.27 56.15 -45.88
N PHE A 286 35.26 55.48 -45.27
CA PHE A 286 34.26 55.89 -44.24
C PHE A 286 33.20 56.94 -44.69
N GLY A 287 31.88 56.83 -44.46
CA GLY A 287 31.01 55.80 -43.83
C GLY A 287 29.51 56.08 -44.18
N ARG A 288 28.46 55.91 -43.36
CA ARG A 288 28.30 55.40 -41.96
C ARG A 288 26.79 55.22 -41.55
N ARG A 289 26.33 53.98 -41.25
CA ARG A 289 25.16 53.58 -40.40
C ARG A 289 23.70 53.70 -40.97
N SER A 290 22.85 52.74 -40.55
CA SER A 290 21.36 52.70 -40.47
C SER A 290 20.54 52.74 -41.78
N ASP A 291 19.42 52.00 -42.01
CA ASP A 291 18.68 50.88 -41.33
C ASP A 291 17.54 50.43 -42.33
N GLU A 292 16.73 49.36 -42.24
CA GLU A 292 16.49 48.19 -41.35
C GLU A 292 15.61 47.10 -42.10
N ALA A 293 15.53 45.86 -41.58
CA ALA A 293 14.54 44.76 -41.79
C ALA A 293 14.15 44.18 -43.19
N ALA A 294 14.33 42.84 -43.35
CA ALA A 294 13.28 41.83 -43.65
C ALA A 294 13.89 40.50 -44.17
N ALA A 295 13.24 39.34 -43.91
CA ALA A 295 13.75 38.00 -44.24
C ALA A 295 12.82 37.19 -45.17
N PRO A 296 13.33 36.14 -45.86
CA PRO A 296 12.53 35.04 -46.37
C PRO A 296 12.89 33.68 -45.73
N ALA A 297 11.99 32.69 -45.85
CA ALA A 297 12.11 31.35 -45.27
C ALA A 297 12.23 30.23 -46.33
N GLY A 298 12.52 29.00 -45.90
CA GLY A 298 12.36 27.80 -46.72
C GLY A 298 13.06 26.55 -46.17
N ARG A 299 12.29 25.51 -45.79
CA ARG A 299 12.73 24.12 -45.56
C ARG A 299 11.59 23.13 -45.87
N HIS A 300 11.98 21.94 -46.33
CA HIS A 300 11.24 20.69 -46.59
C HIS A 300 12.26 19.54 -46.35
N ASP A 301 11.95 18.26 -46.12
CA ASP A 301 10.75 17.53 -45.66
C ASP A 301 11.16 16.08 -45.29
N GLY A 302 10.32 15.37 -44.54
CA GLY A 302 10.35 13.90 -44.37
C GLY A 302 11.28 13.36 -43.24
N ASP A 303 11.00 12.20 -42.64
CA ASP A 303 9.79 11.35 -42.67
C ASP A 303 9.65 10.55 -41.35
N GLY A 304 8.43 10.11 -40.99
CA GLY A 304 8.03 9.62 -39.66
C GLY A 304 8.23 8.10 -39.39
N PRO A 305 7.35 7.40 -38.61
CA PRO A 305 6.13 7.81 -37.89
C PRO A 305 6.36 7.76 -36.33
N ASP A 306 5.47 7.44 -35.36
CA ASP A 306 4.08 6.94 -35.28
C ASP A 306 3.47 7.16 -33.84
N VAL A 307 2.22 6.73 -33.59
CA VAL A 307 1.53 6.47 -32.28
C VAL A 307 1.65 7.59 -31.21
N ALA A 308 0.67 8.51 -31.08
CA ALA A 308 -0.59 8.39 -30.30
C ALA A 308 -0.38 8.22 -28.76
N THR A 309 -1.15 8.82 -27.84
CA THR A 309 -2.56 9.31 -27.85
C THR A 309 -2.75 10.61 -27.05
N GLY A 310 -3.91 11.28 -27.19
CA GLY A 310 -4.33 12.37 -26.27
C GLY A 310 -5.72 12.16 -25.67
N ARG A 311 -6.00 12.83 -24.55
CA ARG A 311 -7.33 13.12 -23.96
C ARG A 311 -7.19 14.11 -22.80
N ASP A 312 -8.11 15.08 -22.75
CA ASP A 312 -8.45 15.88 -21.56
C ASP A 312 -9.90 15.52 -21.13
N ASP A 313 -10.44 16.28 -20.17
CA ASP A 313 -11.81 16.31 -19.61
C ASP A 313 -12.20 15.24 -18.54
N GLU A 314 -12.38 15.72 -17.31
CA GLU A 314 -13.28 15.19 -16.26
C GLU A 314 -14.74 15.69 -16.48
N PRO A 315 -15.78 15.44 -15.65
CA PRO A 315 -15.87 14.60 -14.43
C PRO A 315 -17.13 13.68 -14.36
N GLU A 316 -17.35 13.07 -13.18
CA GLU A 316 -18.58 13.15 -12.35
C GLU A 316 -19.09 11.81 -11.70
N VAL A 317 -19.49 11.92 -10.42
CA VAL A 317 -20.29 11.03 -9.53
C VAL A 317 -20.41 9.50 -9.75
N ALA A 318 -20.08 8.72 -8.71
CA ALA A 318 -21.07 8.12 -7.79
C ALA A 318 -20.43 7.32 -6.63
N ALA A 319 -21.15 7.17 -5.51
CA ALA A 319 -20.65 6.59 -4.26
C ALA A 319 -20.88 5.07 -4.11
N ALA A 320 -19.95 4.39 -3.42
CA ALA A 320 -20.20 3.17 -2.64
C ALA A 320 -19.05 2.87 -1.66
N ALA A 321 -19.09 3.42 -0.44
CA ALA A 321 -18.18 3.01 0.64
C ALA A 321 -18.79 1.84 1.41
N ALA A 322 -18.10 0.68 1.44
CA ALA A 322 -18.54 -0.52 2.14
C ALA A 322 -17.58 -0.84 3.30
N ALA A 323 -17.88 -0.32 4.50
CA ALA A 323 -17.15 -0.66 5.71
C ALA A 323 -17.49 -2.09 6.16
N ILE A 324 -16.48 -2.92 6.42
CA ILE A 324 -16.66 -4.24 7.04
C ILE A 324 -16.54 -4.06 8.55
N ALA A 325 -17.68 -3.88 9.21
CA ALA A 325 -17.73 -3.74 10.66
C ALA A 325 -17.60 -5.10 11.36
N THR A 326 -16.77 -5.17 12.41
CA THR A 326 -16.68 -6.30 13.33
C THR A 326 -17.98 -6.45 14.13
N PRO A 327 -18.66 -7.62 14.11
CA PRO A 327 -19.91 -7.80 14.85
C PRO A 327 -19.65 -8.04 16.34
N VAL A 328 -19.93 -7.03 17.17
CA VAL A 328 -19.92 -7.14 18.64
C VAL A 328 -21.04 -8.10 19.09
N LEU A 329 -20.68 -9.20 19.75
CA LEU A 329 -21.62 -10.20 20.24
C LEU A 329 -22.12 -9.85 21.66
N ALA A 330 -23.27 -9.19 21.75
CA ALA A 330 -23.99 -9.01 23.02
C ALA A 330 -25.02 -10.15 23.23
N PRO A 331 -25.04 -10.83 24.40
CA PRO A 331 -25.97 -11.93 24.64
C PRO A 331 -27.37 -11.42 25.04
N GLN A 332 -28.39 -11.73 24.24
CA GLN A 332 -29.79 -11.61 24.66
C GLN A 332 -30.40 -12.98 24.93
N ALA A 333 -30.75 -13.25 26.17
CA ALA A 333 -31.59 -14.40 26.55
C ALA A 333 -33.06 -14.04 26.34
N GLY A 334 -33.74 -14.73 25.41
CA GLY A 334 -35.17 -14.54 25.13
C GLY A 334 -35.90 -15.88 25.06
N ASP A 335 -36.71 -16.19 26.07
CA ASP A 335 -37.59 -17.37 26.09
C ASP A 335 -38.85 -17.13 25.25
N HIS A 336 -38.91 -17.75 24.07
CA HIS A 336 -40.11 -17.77 23.24
C HIS A 336 -40.42 -19.17 22.71
N ARG A 337 -41.33 -19.85 23.42
CA ARG A 337 -42.02 -21.05 22.94
C ARG A 337 -43.13 -20.70 21.94
N ASP A 338 -43.46 -21.69 21.12
CA ASP A 338 -44.75 -21.87 20.42
C ASP A 338 -45.25 -20.73 19.52
N ARG A 339 -44.84 -20.76 18.25
CA ARG A 339 -45.72 -20.36 17.14
C ARG A 339 -45.45 -21.14 15.85
N PRO A 340 -46.46 -21.79 15.24
CA PRO A 340 -46.25 -22.63 14.06
C PRO A 340 -46.51 -21.91 12.73
N GLY A 341 -45.81 -22.37 11.67
CA GLY A 341 -46.43 -22.50 10.34
C GLY A 341 -46.32 -21.35 9.34
N SER A 342 -45.12 -21.11 8.81
CA SER A 342 -44.94 -20.64 7.42
C SER A 342 -43.61 -21.17 6.87
N GLY A 343 -43.66 -22.21 6.05
CA GLY A 343 -42.46 -22.91 5.59
C GLY A 343 -42.00 -22.42 4.21
N GLU A 344 -40.72 -22.04 4.12
CA GLU A 344 -39.95 -22.07 2.88
C GLU A 344 -38.52 -22.47 3.24
N GLU A 345 -38.34 -23.78 3.43
CA GLU A 345 -37.10 -24.38 3.94
C GLU A 345 -36.05 -24.46 2.83
N ALA A 346 -35.15 -23.48 2.80
CA ALA A 346 -33.98 -23.51 1.94
C ALA A 346 -33.16 -24.79 2.20
N PRO A 347 -32.61 -25.46 1.17
CA PRO A 347 -31.93 -26.73 1.32
C PRO A 347 -30.76 -26.58 2.31
N PRO A 348 -30.59 -27.52 3.27
CA PRO A 348 -29.54 -27.42 4.28
C PRO A 348 -28.19 -27.37 3.59
N ALA A 349 -27.42 -26.31 3.86
CA ALA A 349 -26.07 -26.20 3.33
C ALA A 349 -25.26 -27.42 3.80
N PRO A 350 -24.54 -28.14 2.91
CA PRO A 350 -23.84 -29.37 3.28
C PRO A 350 -22.90 -29.08 4.44
N SER A 351 -22.88 -29.95 5.44
CA SER A 351 -22.18 -29.74 6.70
C SER A 351 -20.66 -29.65 6.48
N LEU A 352 -19.94 -29.10 7.44
CA LEU A 352 -18.48 -29.05 7.35
C LEU A 352 -17.88 -30.47 7.22
N ALA A 353 -18.49 -31.47 7.87
CA ALA A 353 -18.13 -32.87 7.71
C ALA A 353 -18.36 -33.35 6.27
N THR A 354 -19.54 -33.10 5.66
CA THR A 354 -19.79 -33.46 4.25
C THR A 354 -18.78 -32.82 3.30
N ARG A 355 -18.40 -31.55 3.54
CA ARG A 355 -17.44 -30.80 2.71
C ARG A 355 -16.00 -31.29 2.83
N LEU A 356 -15.65 -31.89 3.97
CA LEU A 356 -14.34 -32.47 4.26
C LEU A 356 -14.28 -33.99 4.03
N GLY A 357 -15.37 -34.63 3.57
CA GLY A 357 -15.42 -36.07 3.34
C GLY A 357 -15.48 -36.92 4.62
N LEU A 358 -15.86 -36.33 5.75
CA LEU A 358 -15.89 -36.95 7.07
C LEU A 358 -17.30 -37.45 7.42
N PRO A 359 -17.45 -38.51 8.24
CA PRO A 359 -18.75 -38.97 8.71
C PRO A 359 -19.43 -37.90 9.58
N GLU A 360 -20.71 -37.63 9.33
CA GLU A 360 -21.46 -36.59 10.08
C GLU A 360 -21.71 -36.95 11.55
N ARG A 361 -21.54 -38.22 11.90
CA ARG A 361 -21.35 -38.69 13.28
C ARG A 361 -20.18 -39.68 13.30
N PRO A 362 -19.07 -39.39 14.01
CA PRO A 362 -18.17 -40.45 14.44
C PRO A 362 -18.89 -41.35 15.45
N GLU A 363 -18.89 -42.66 15.21
CA GLU A 363 -19.40 -43.65 16.16
C GLU A 363 -18.27 -44.01 17.14
N PHE A 364 -18.23 -43.30 18.27
CA PHE A 364 -17.42 -43.70 19.43
C PHE A 364 -18.13 -44.85 20.17
N ALA A 365 -17.38 -45.81 20.72
CA ALA A 365 -17.98 -46.87 21.52
C ALA A 365 -18.33 -46.38 22.94
N ASP A 366 -19.54 -46.68 23.43
CA ASP A 366 -20.05 -46.21 24.72
C ASP A 366 -19.23 -46.67 25.94
N ASP A 367 -18.37 -47.70 25.77
CA ASP A 367 -17.53 -48.29 26.82
C ASP A 367 -16.10 -47.67 26.92
N LEU A 368 -15.76 -46.66 26.10
CA LEU A 368 -14.41 -46.04 26.08
C LEU A 368 -14.10 -45.24 27.35
N GLY A 369 -12.86 -45.35 27.85
CA GLY A 369 -12.40 -44.51 28.97
C GLY A 369 -12.06 -43.08 28.55
N ASP A 370 -12.15 -42.11 29.49
CA ASP A 370 -11.82 -40.68 29.30
C ASP A 370 -10.48 -40.39 28.58
N GLY A 371 -9.50 -41.28 28.73
CA GLY A 371 -8.21 -41.19 28.05
C GLY A 371 -8.26 -41.66 26.59
N GLU A 372 -8.96 -42.76 26.32
CA GLU A 372 -9.09 -43.36 24.99
C GLU A 372 -9.98 -42.48 24.11
N LEU A 373 -11.13 -42.04 24.64
CA LEU A 373 -12.01 -41.07 23.97
C LEU A 373 -11.28 -39.75 23.65
N ARG A 374 -10.41 -39.27 24.56
CA ARG A 374 -9.56 -38.09 24.32
C ARG A 374 -8.57 -38.33 23.16
N ASP A 375 -7.98 -39.51 23.06
CA ASP A 375 -7.02 -39.82 22.00
C ASP A 375 -7.69 -40.07 20.64
N GLU A 376 -8.88 -40.67 20.59
CA GLU A 376 -9.70 -40.79 19.38
C GLU A 376 -10.19 -39.42 18.88
N VAL A 377 -10.73 -38.58 19.77
CA VAL A 377 -11.10 -37.18 19.44
C VAL A 377 -9.88 -36.38 19.00
N GLY A 378 -8.72 -36.60 19.62
CA GLY A 378 -7.45 -35.98 19.23
C GLY A 378 -6.96 -36.42 17.85
N GLU A 379 -7.16 -37.69 17.46
CA GLU A 379 -6.83 -38.17 16.13
C GLU A 379 -7.84 -37.71 15.06
N LEU A 380 -9.14 -37.67 15.38
CA LEU A 380 -10.16 -37.13 14.49
C LEU A 380 -9.92 -35.63 14.22
N ALA A 381 -9.61 -34.85 15.26
CA ALA A 381 -9.22 -33.45 15.12
C ALA A 381 -7.96 -33.28 14.25
N ALA A 382 -6.96 -34.17 14.40
CA ALA A 382 -5.76 -34.13 13.57
C ALA A 382 -6.07 -34.39 12.08
N LYS A 383 -6.99 -35.32 11.78
CA LYS A 383 -7.47 -35.60 10.41
C LYS A 383 -8.24 -34.42 9.82
N VAL A 384 -9.11 -33.77 10.60
CA VAL A 384 -9.82 -32.53 10.20
C VAL A 384 -8.83 -31.43 9.81
N VAL A 385 -7.82 -31.16 10.65
CA VAL A 385 -6.83 -30.10 10.41
C VAL A 385 -5.95 -30.42 9.19
N ALA A 386 -5.53 -31.69 9.02
CA ALA A 386 -4.75 -32.12 7.86
C ALA A 386 -5.51 -31.93 6.53
N LEU A 387 -6.77 -32.39 6.46
CA LEU A 387 -7.65 -32.22 5.29
C LEU A 387 -7.94 -30.74 4.99
N THR A 388 -8.04 -29.90 6.02
CA THR A 388 -8.25 -28.46 5.86
C THR A 388 -7.01 -27.78 5.28
N ALA A 389 -5.82 -28.06 5.84
CA ALA A 389 -4.56 -27.52 5.33
C ALA A 389 -4.23 -27.99 3.90
N GLU A 390 -4.55 -29.24 3.55
CA GLU A 390 -4.42 -29.74 2.18
C GLU A 390 -5.32 -28.97 1.19
N ARG A 391 -6.56 -28.68 1.59
CA ARG A 391 -7.54 -27.95 0.76
C ARG A 391 -7.28 -26.45 0.66
N GLU A 392 -6.63 -25.85 1.66
CA GLU A 392 -6.13 -24.46 1.61
C GLU A 392 -4.82 -24.33 0.82
N GLY A 393 -4.04 -25.42 0.72
CA GLY A 393 -2.80 -25.48 -0.05
C GLY A 393 -1.65 -24.66 0.55
N ALA A 394 -0.62 -24.38 -0.27
CA ALA A 394 0.65 -23.77 0.14
C ALA A 394 0.58 -22.28 0.55
N ARG A 395 -0.60 -21.80 0.97
CA ARG A 395 -0.82 -20.49 1.63
C ARG A 395 -1.64 -20.62 2.92
N SER A 396 -1.88 -21.85 3.41
CA SER A 396 -2.60 -22.07 4.66
C SER A 396 -1.85 -21.44 5.85
N PRO A 397 -2.52 -20.62 6.68
CA PRO A 397 -1.90 -20.12 7.93
C PRO A 397 -1.65 -21.25 8.93
N LEU A 398 -2.26 -22.44 8.75
CA LEU A 398 -2.03 -23.61 9.59
C LEU A 398 -0.59 -24.12 9.50
N ASP A 399 0.07 -23.99 8.34
CA ASP A 399 1.48 -24.37 8.18
C ASP A 399 2.38 -23.51 9.09
N ALA A 400 2.19 -22.18 9.08
CA ALA A 400 2.93 -21.26 9.94
C ALA A 400 2.68 -21.49 11.44
N ILE A 401 1.46 -21.86 11.83
CA ILE A 401 1.10 -22.17 13.23
C ILE A 401 1.75 -23.49 13.68
N LEU A 402 1.68 -24.53 12.86
CA LEU A 402 2.30 -25.84 13.15
C LEU A 402 3.83 -25.76 13.24
N ASP A 403 4.46 -24.90 12.43
CA ASP A 403 5.91 -24.66 12.51
C ASP A 403 6.26 -23.80 13.73
N ALA A 404 5.48 -22.75 14.03
CA ALA A 404 5.70 -21.88 15.20
C ALA A 404 5.64 -22.67 16.52
N GLU A 405 4.67 -23.57 16.70
CA GLU A 405 4.57 -24.40 17.92
C GLU A 405 5.81 -25.27 18.14
N THR A 406 6.47 -25.70 17.05
CA THR A 406 7.74 -26.45 17.10
C THR A 406 8.85 -25.66 17.79
N SER A 407 8.88 -24.32 17.60
CA SER A 407 9.88 -23.44 18.21
C SER A 407 9.64 -23.18 19.71
N MET A 408 8.42 -23.33 20.20
CA MET A 408 8.04 -23.10 21.61
C MET A 408 8.06 -24.37 22.47
N ALA A 409 8.30 -25.55 21.87
CA ALA A 409 8.20 -26.85 22.51
C ALA A 409 9.35 -27.16 23.50
N MET A 410 9.27 -26.63 24.72
CA MET A 410 10.19 -26.92 25.82
C MET A 410 10.35 -28.44 26.09
N PRO A 411 11.57 -29.00 26.14
CA PRO A 411 11.80 -30.45 26.06
C PRO A 411 11.48 -31.27 27.34
N ARG A 412 10.83 -30.68 28.36
CA ARG A 412 10.71 -31.26 29.72
C ARG A 412 9.35 -31.85 30.10
N ARG A 413 8.44 -32.09 29.15
CA ARG A 413 7.09 -32.63 29.47
C ARG A 413 6.56 -33.76 28.57
N ARG A 414 7.38 -34.31 27.67
CA ARG A 414 6.96 -35.31 26.66
C ARG A 414 6.66 -36.72 27.19
N GLU A 415 7.00 -37.02 28.44
CA GLU A 415 6.88 -38.39 29.02
C GLU A 415 5.60 -38.61 29.86
N ALA A 416 4.83 -37.56 30.15
CA ALA A 416 3.70 -37.60 31.09
C ALA A 416 2.33 -37.26 30.46
N SER A 417 2.26 -37.14 29.14
CA SER A 417 1.03 -36.98 28.35
C SER A 417 1.30 -37.47 26.93
N GLY A 418 0.27 -37.98 26.25
CA GLY A 418 0.37 -38.50 24.89
C GLY A 418 0.78 -37.46 23.83
N PRO A 419 1.00 -37.89 22.57
CA PRO A 419 1.46 -37.01 21.49
C PRO A 419 0.54 -35.79 21.32
N SER A 420 1.12 -34.62 21.04
CA SER A 420 0.31 -33.40 20.87
C SER A 420 -0.58 -33.47 19.64
N LEU A 421 -1.57 -32.57 19.55
CA LEU A 421 -2.40 -32.46 18.35
C LEU A 421 -1.54 -32.13 17.11
N ALA A 422 -0.59 -31.21 17.24
CA ALA A 422 0.35 -30.87 16.16
C ALA A 422 1.25 -32.05 15.77
N ASP A 423 1.73 -32.86 16.71
CA ASP A 423 2.52 -34.06 16.39
C ASP A 423 1.69 -35.08 15.59
N ARG A 424 0.41 -35.26 15.92
CA ARG A 424 -0.52 -36.12 15.15
C ARG A 424 -0.79 -35.57 13.76
N VAL A 425 -0.99 -34.26 13.61
CA VAL A 425 -1.16 -33.61 12.29
C VAL A 425 0.10 -33.75 11.43
N ARG A 426 1.30 -33.52 12.00
CA ARG A 426 2.57 -33.71 11.29
C ARG A 426 2.77 -35.16 10.87
N ARG A 427 2.45 -36.14 11.74
CA ARG A 427 2.52 -37.58 11.41
C ARG A 427 1.64 -37.91 10.20
N LEU A 428 0.35 -37.56 10.25
CA LEU A 428 -0.60 -37.83 9.16
C LEU A 428 -0.19 -37.18 7.83
N ARG A 429 0.35 -35.95 7.86
CA ARG A 429 0.85 -35.28 6.65
C ARG A 429 2.18 -35.83 6.15
N GLN A 430 2.97 -36.49 7.00
CA GLN A 430 4.15 -37.23 6.55
C GLN A 430 3.75 -38.57 5.93
N GLU A 431 2.88 -39.34 6.58
CA GLU A 431 2.28 -40.58 6.05
C GLU A 431 1.63 -40.34 4.67
N ALA A 432 0.89 -39.23 4.51
CA ALA A 432 0.29 -38.85 3.22
C ALA A 432 1.31 -38.38 2.15
N ARG A 433 2.45 -37.82 2.55
CA ARG A 433 3.55 -37.44 1.61
C ARG A 433 4.34 -38.67 1.16
N ASP A 434 4.59 -39.59 2.08
CA ASP A 434 5.31 -40.84 1.80
C ASP A 434 4.48 -41.72 0.85
N HIS A 435 3.16 -41.87 1.10
CA HIS A 435 2.21 -42.51 0.17
C HIS A 435 1.96 -41.76 -1.14
N ALA A 436 2.45 -40.53 -1.30
CA ALA A 436 2.43 -39.78 -2.56
C ALA A 436 3.79 -39.82 -3.30
N ALA A 437 4.77 -40.54 -2.75
CA ALA A 437 6.11 -40.75 -3.32
C ALA A 437 6.39 -42.22 -3.73
N GLU A 438 5.48 -43.14 -3.40
CA GLU A 438 5.44 -44.55 -3.86
C GLU A 438 4.67 -44.70 -5.20
#